data_AF-A0A3D5WN92-F1
#
_entry.id   AF-A0A3D5WN92-F1
#
_cell.length_a   1.000
_cell.length_b   1.000
_cell.length_c   1.000
_cell.angle_alpha   90.00
_cell.angle_beta   90.00
_cell.angle_gamma   90.00
#
_symmetry.space_group_name_H-M   'P 1'
#
loop_
_entity.id
_entity.type
_entity.pdbx_description
1 polymer ?
#
loop_
_entity_poly.entity_id
_entity_poly.type
_entity_poly.pdbx_seq_one_letter_code
_entity_poly.pdbx_strand_id
1 'polypeptide(L)'
;MKKEHDVRIDRSKLHPWMNYKLTCLLRECGKKGIYLIVTEGFRTKEQQDALYAKGRTKPGKIVTNAKGSNYSSQHMWGIAVDFAINDSKKLYDTNLMRKVAKIAKSKAVGLAWGGDWKSLVDTPHLYISKWGSTTTKLKRKYGTPMIFKETWKAKVKRPVGLILWQDIKKKKQYFRVANNASVKVLFRSSIKWYAKVEKNGKIGYMNKKYLV
;
A
#
# COMPACT_ATOMS: atom_id res chain seq x y z
N MET A 1 13.17 24.46 -0.34
CA MET A 1 12.30 23.27 -0.55
C MET A 1 13.19 22.14 -1.02
N LYS A 2 13.23 21.01 -0.31
CA LYS A 2 13.98 19.83 -0.76
C LYS A 2 13.32 19.28 -2.03
N LYS A 3 14.08 19.15 -3.12
CA LYS A 3 13.57 18.66 -4.40
C LYS A 3 13.62 17.14 -4.48
N GLU A 4 13.24 16.47 -3.39
CA GLU A 4 13.27 15.02 -3.27
C GLU A 4 12.23 14.52 -2.28
N HIS A 5 11.78 13.28 -2.48
CA HIS A 5 10.92 12.61 -1.51
C HIS A 5 11.75 12.10 -0.33
N ASP A 6 11.18 12.19 0.87
CA ASP A 6 11.77 11.66 2.09
C ASP A 6 10.92 10.47 2.56
N VAL A 7 11.47 9.25 2.49
CA VAL A 7 10.74 8.03 2.83
C VAL A 7 11.29 7.45 4.13
N ARG A 8 10.57 7.67 5.24
CA ARG A 8 11.01 7.32 6.60
C ARG A 8 10.47 5.99 7.12
N ILE A 9 10.07 5.11 6.20
CA ILE A 9 9.41 3.84 6.53
C ILE A 9 10.17 2.67 5.93
N ASP A 10 10.11 1.52 6.59
CA ASP A 10 10.54 0.27 5.99
C ASP A 10 9.49 -0.23 4.98
N ARG A 11 9.75 0.04 3.69
CA ARG A 11 8.88 -0.35 2.58
C ARG A 11 8.74 -1.86 2.42
N SER A 12 9.64 -2.67 2.96
CA SER A 12 9.56 -4.14 2.88
C SER A 12 8.41 -4.70 3.73
N LYS A 13 7.94 -3.93 4.72
CA LYS A 13 6.79 -4.28 5.56
C LYS A 13 5.45 -3.93 4.95
N LEU A 14 5.43 -3.21 3.82
CA LEU A 14 4.20 -2.92 3.08
C LEU A 14 3.79 -4.11 2.20
N HIS A 15 2.48 -4.26 2.02
CA HIS A 15 1.92 -5.15 1.01
C HIS A 15 2.55 -4.81 -0.35
N PRO A 16 2.95 -5.78 -1.21
CA PRO A 16 3.64 -5.49 -2.47
C PRO A 16 2.89 -4.49 -3.36
N TRP A 17 1.55 -4.61 -3.39
CA TRP A 17 0.72 -3.63 -4.09
C TRP A 17 0.79 -2.22 -3.49
N MET A 18 0.80 -2.09 -2.16
CA MET A 18 0.90 -0.77 -1.52
C MET A 18 2.26 -0.16 -1.81
N ASN A 19 3.32 -0.96 -1.74
CA ASN A 19 4.66 -0.53 -2.11
C ASN A 19 4.74 -0.02 -3.57
N TYR A 20 4.14 -0.76 -4.51
CA TYR A 20 4.05 -0.33 -5.91
C TYR A 20 3.25 0.97 -6.07
N LYS A 21 2.10 1.08 -5.39
CA LYS A 21 1.25 2.27 -5.41
C LYS A 21 1.98 3.50 -4.86
N LEU A 22 2.76 3.33 -3.80
CA LEU A 22 3.61 4.38 -3.25
C LEU A 22 4.66 4.84 -4.27
N THR A 23 5.35 3.92 -4.97
CA THR A 23 6.26 4.30 -6.07
C THR A 23 5.56 5.13 -7.14
N CYS A 24 4.34 4.72 -7.55
CA CYS A 24 3.56 5.49 -8.52
C CYS A 24 3.20 6.88 -7.97
N LEU A 25 2.78 6.98 -6.71
CA LEU A 25 2.43 8.24 -6.07
C LEU A 25 3.62 9.21 -6.07
N LEU A 26 4.77 8.77 -5.55
CA LEU A 26 5.97 9.60 -5.47
C LEU A 26 6.35 10.11 -6.87
N ARG A 27 6.39 9.22 -7.87
CA ARG A 27 6.66 9.61 -9.26
C ARG A 27 5.69 10.66 -9.80
N GLU A 28 4.38 10.46 -9.64
CA GLU A 28 3.38 11.40 -10.17
C GLU A 28 3.38 12.74 -9.42
N CYS A 29 3.69 12.74 -8.12
CA CYS A 29 3.90 13.96 -7.34
C CYS A 29 5.17 14.71 -7.78
N GLY A 30 6.29 13.99 -7.97
CA GLY A 30 7.55 14.56 -8.43
C GLY A 30 7.43 15.26 -9.79
N LYS A 31 6.70 14.67 -10.75
CA LYS A 31 6.37 15.32 -12.05
C LYS A 31 5.65 16.66 -11.91
N LYS A 32 4.99 16.90 -10.78
CA LYS A 32 4.26 18.14 -10.47
C LYS A 32 5.03 19.04 -9.50
N GLY A 33 6.29 18.73 -9.20
CA GLY A 33 7.12 19.47 -8.26
C GLY A 33 6.65 19.37 -6.80
N ILE A 34 5.85 18.35 -6.46
CA ILE A 34 5.37 18.11 -5.10
C ILE A 34 6.20 16.98 -4.50
N TYR A 35 6.94 17.29 -3.45
CA TYR A 35 7.76 16.32 -2.74
C TYR A 35 7.12 15.96 -1.41
N LEU A 36 7.16 14.68 -1.06
CA LEU A 36 6.42 14.12 0.07
C LEU A 36 7.41 13.60 1.12
N ILE A 37 7.00 13.69 2.38
CA ILE A 37 7.55 12.90 3.47
C ILE A 37 6.60 11.74 3.70
N VAL A 38 7.06 10.49 3.61
CA VAL A 38 6.28 9.33 4.01
C VAL A 38 6.63 9.04 5.46
N THR A 39 5.70 9.34 6.36
CA THR A 39 5.94 9.39 7.81
C THR A 39 5.63 8.07 8.49
N GLU A 40 4.55 7.41 8.11
CA GLU A 40 4.09 6.15 8.72
C GLU A 40 3.80 5.09 7.67
N GLY A 41 4.07 3.84 8.02
CA GLY A 41 3.91 2.68 7.16
C GLY A 41 3.27 1.52 7.93
N PHE A 42 3.94 0.37 8.00
CA PHE A 42 3.48 -0.74 8.83
C PHE A 42 3.59 -0.41 10.32
N ARG A 43 2.59 -0.82 11.10
CA ARG A 43 2.55 -0.63 12.55
C ARG A 43 2.26 -1.94 13.27
N THR A 44 2.98 -2.25 14.35
CA THR A 44 2.71 -3.44 15.17
C THR A 44 1.48 -3.24 16.06
N LYS A 45 1.04 -4.33 16.70
CA LYS A 45 -0.05 -4.30 17.69
C LYS A 45 0.27 -3.37 18.86
N GLU A 46 1.48 -3.49 19.40
CA GLU A 46 1.96 -2.75 20.56
C GLU A 46 2.03 -1.25 20.24
N GLN A 47 2.56 -0.90 19.06
CA GLN A 47 2.60 0.48 18.58
C GLN A 47 1.19 1.06 18.41
N GLN A 48 0.24 0.29 17.86
CA GLN A 48 -1.14 0.74 17.69
C GLN A 48 -1.87 0.88 19.03
N ASP A 49 -1.67 -0.04 19.97
CA ASP A 49 -2.25 0.03 21.32
C ASP A 49 -1.67 1.24 22.09
N ALA A 50 -0.39 1.54 21.94
CA ALA A 50 0.23 2.74 22.51
C ALA A 50 -0.36 4.04 21.94
N LEU A 51 -0.68 4.09 20.64
CA LEU A 51 -1.38 5.24 20.05
C LEU A 51 -2.83 5.34 20.54
N TYR A 52 -3.52 4.20 20.68
CA TYR A 52 -4.90 4.17 21.19
C TYR A 52 -4.99 4.67 22.64
N ALA A 53 -3.96 4.44 23.46
CA ALA A 53 -3.90 4.91 24.84
C ALA A 53 -3.84 6.44 25.00
N LYS A 54 -3.32 7.18 24.01
CA LYS A 54 -3.20 8.65 24.07
C LYS A 54 -4.59 9.30 24.15
N GLY A 55 -4.77 10.21 25.11
CA GLY A 55 -6.04 10.87 25.41
C GLY A 55 -7.09 9.96 26.04
N ARG A 56 -6.69 8.76 26.50
CA ARG A 56 -7.54 7.80 27.21
C ARG A 56 -6.91 7.38 28.53
N THR A 57 -5.85 6.59 28.46
CA THR A 57 -5.09 6.09 29.62
C THR A 57 -3.69 6.69 29.72
N LYS A 58 -3.28 7.49 28.72
CA LYS A 58 -2.06 8.30 28.71
C LYS A 58 -2.38 9.73 28.28
N PRO A 59 -1.61 10.75 28.73
CA PRO A 59 -1.77 12.12 28.27
C PRO A 59 -1.67 12.29 26.75
N GLY A 60 -2.29 13.35 26.23
CA GLY A 60 -2.25 13.72 24.80
C GLY A 60 -3.61 13.72 24.12
N LYS A 61 -3.66 14.09 22.84
CA LYS A 61 -4.89 14.07 22.03
C LYS A 61 -5.20 12.65 21.54
N ILE A 62 -6.48 12.34 21.38
CA ILE A 62 -6.92 11.12 20.68
C ILE A 62 -6.51 11.24 19.21
N VAL A 63 -5.62 10.36 18.76
CA VAL A 63 -5.11 10.32 17.37
C VAL A 63 -5.61 9.12 16.59
N THR A 64 -6.34 8.21 17.22
CA THR A 64 -6.91 7.01 16.59
C THR A 64 -8.09 6.47 17.40
N ASN A 65 -9.07 5.90 16.69
CA ASN A 65 -10.15 5.08 17.26
C ASN A 65 -9.90 3.57 17.09
N ALA A 66 -8.86 3.19 16.34
CA ALA A 66 -8.53 1.80 16.09
C ALA A 66 -7.67 1.21 17.23
N LYS A 67 -8.18 0.14 17.86
CA LYS A 67 -7.45 -0.70 18.82
C LYS A 67 -6.46 -1.61 18.07
N GLY A 68 -5.25 -1.78 18.61
CA GLY A 68 -4.29 -2.76 18.12
C GLY A 68 -4.73 -4.18 18.45
N SER A 69 -5.32 -4.38 19.64
CA SER A 69 -5.79 -5.68 20.14
C SER A 69 -6.70 -6.49 19.20
N ASN A 70 -7.39 -5.83 18.27
CA ASN A 70 -8.27 -6.46 17.30
C ASN A 70 -7.95 -6.07 15.85
N TYR A 71 -6.70 -5.68 15.56
CA TYR A 71 -6.20 -5.40 14.21
C TYR A 71 -7.03 -4.36 13.43
N SER A 72 -7.53 -3.32 14.10
CA SER A 72 -8.48 -2.36 13.52
C SER A 72 -7.84 -1.24 12.70
N SER A 73 -6.50 -1.12 12.70
CA SER A 73 -5.77 -0.12 11.91
C SER A 73 -5.26 -0.72 10.59
N GLN A 74 -5.45 -0.02 9.47
CA GLN A 74 -5.00 -0.46 8.15
C GLN A 74 -3.46 -0.54 8.04
N HIS A 75 -2.72 0.22 8.85
CA HIS A 75 -1.25 0.15 8.94
C HIS A 75 -0.77 -1.22 9.39
N MET A 76 -1.53 -1.89 10.27
CA MET A 76 -1.19 -3.22 10.77
C MET A 76 -1.27 -4.30 9.69
N TRP A 77 -1.97 -4.02 8.60
CA TRP A 77 -2.10 -4.91 7.45
C TRP A 77 -1.12 -4.54 6.33
N GLY A 78 -0.29 -3.50 6.50
CA GLY A 78 0.67 -3.03 5.51
C GLY A 78 0.02 -2.46 4.22
N ILE A 79 -1.25 -2.05 4.28
CA ILE A 79 -2.00 -1.55 3.12
C ILE A 79 -2.24 -0.04 3.14
N ALA A 80 -1.59 0.66 4.08
CA ALA A 80 -1.72 2.09 4.25
C ALA A 80 -0.37 2.75 4.54
N VAL A 81 -0.29 4.04 4.24
CA VAL A 81 0.82 4.93 4.59
C VAL A 81 0.27 6.30 4.95
N ASP A 82 0.98 7.01 5.81
CA ASP A 82 0.72 8.42 6.06
C ASP A 82 1.79 9.28 5.38
N PHE A 83 1.38 10.44 4.88
CA PHE A 83 2.28 11.37 4.22
C PHE A 83 2.12 12.81 4.73
N ALA A 84 3.19 13.59 4.55
CA ALA A 84 3.22 15.03 4.68
C ALA A 84 3.89 15.67 3.46
N ILE A 85 3.88 16.99 3.37
CA ILE A 85 4.58 17.74 2.32
C ILE A 85 6.02 17.98 2.79
N ASN A 86 7.01 17.71 1.92
CA ASN A 86 8.44 17.97 2.18
C ASN A 86 8.80 19.45 1.95
N ASP A 87 8.06 20.31 2.66
CA ASP A 87 8.27 21.74 2.75
C ASP A 87 7.87 22.15 4.16
N SER A 88 8.83 22.61 4.97
CA SER A 88 8.62 22.93 6.38
C SER A 88 7.54 24.00 6.59
N LYS A 89 7.33 24.89 5.61
CA LYS A 89 6.28 25.92 5.67
C LYS A 89 4.92 25.42 5.24
N LYS A 90 4.84 24.22 4.64
CA LYS A 90 3.60 23.63 4.09
C LYS A 90 3.31 22.25 4.65
N LEU A 91 3.89 21.92 5.80
CA LEU A 91 3.63 20.65 6.47
C LEU A 91 2.12 20.55 6.75
N TYR A 92 1.48 19.53 6.17
CA TYR A 92 0.03 19.32 6.21
C TYR A 92 -0.84 20.47 5.65
N ASP A 93 -0.30 21.29 4.74
CA ASP A 93 -1.09 22.31 4.04
C ASP A 93 -2.32 21.70 3.34
N THR A 94 -3.52 22.13 3.73
CA THR A 94 -4.79 21.53 3.30
C THR A 94 -4.94 21.46 1.78
N ASN A 95 -4.52 22.52 1.07
CA ASN A 95 -4.66 22.59 -0.38
C ASN A 95 -3.72 21.60 -1.09
N LEU A 96 -2.47 21.52 -0.63
CA LEU A 96 -1.51 20.53 -1.13
C LEU A 96 -1.89 19.10 -0.75
N MET A 97 -2.37 18.85 0.46
CA MET A 97 -2.88 17.53 0.86
C MET A 97 -4.02 17.08 -0.07
N ARG A 98 -4.98 17.96 -0.39
CA ARG A 98 -6.04 17.67 -1.38
C ARG A 98 -5.49 17.45 -2.79
N LYS A 99 -4.47 18.21 -3.21
CA LYS A 99 -3.81 18.03 -4.53
C LYS A 99 -3.13 16.66 -4.61
N VAL A 100 -2.42 16.26 -3.56
CA VAL A 100 -1.80 14.92 -3.45
C VAL A 100 -2.87 13.83 -3.43
N ALA A 101 -3.97 14.02 -2.69
CA ALA A 101 -5.09 13.09 -2.68
C ALA A 101 -5.71 12.89 -4.07
N LYS A 102 -5.86 13.96 -4.87
CA LYS A 102 -6.31 13.86 -6.27
C LYS A 102 -5.34 13.02 -7.12
N ILE A 103 -4.03 13.19 -6.93
CA ILE A 103 -3.00 12.37 -7.60
C ILE A 103 -3.11 10.91 -7.14
N ALA A 104 -3.24 10.68 -5.83
CA ALA A 104 -3.36 9.36 -5.24
C ALA A 104 -4.59 8.60 -5.74
N LYS A 105 -5.72 9.28 -5.91
CA LYS A 105 -6.98 8.73 -6.45
C LYS A 105 -6.98 8.51 -7.97
N SER A 106 -6.00 9.04 -8.70
CA SER A 106 -5.93 8.89 -10.16
C SER A 106 -5.77 7.43 -10.60
N LYS A 107 -6.13 7.11 -11.85
CA LYS A 107 -5.95 5.75 -12.43
C LYS A 107 -4.48 5.28 -12.41
N ALA A 108 -3.53 6.21 -12.47
CA ALA A 108 -2.10 5.92 -12.46
C ALA A 108 -1.62 5.42 -11.09
N VAL A 109 -2.16 6.00 -10.01
CA VAL A 109 -1.87 5.59 -8.63
C VAL A 109 -2.95 4.63 -8.17
N GLY A 110 -4.14 5.08 -7.80
CA GLY A 110 -5.28 4.23 -7.43
C GLY A 110 -5.27 3.83 -5.96
N LEU A 111 -5.03 4.80 -5.09
CA LEU A 111 -5.22 4.74 -3.64
C LEU A 111 -6.50 5.51 -3.26
N ALA A 112 -7.05 5.20 -2.11
CA ALA A 112 -8.07 6.02 -1.45
C ALA A 112 -7.44 6.87 -0.34
N TRP A 113 -8.20 7.84 0.16
CA TRP A 113 -7.72 8.88 1.05
C TRP A 113 -8.58 8.98 2.32
N GLY A 114 -7.95 9.03 3.49
CA GLY A 114 -8.63 9.16 4.78
C GLY A 114 -9.27 10.53 4.99
N GLY A 115 -8.85 11.54 4.22
CA GLY A 115 -9.51 12.85 4.18
C GLY A 115 -10.92 12.82 3.56
N ASP A 116 -11.32 11.72 2.91
CA ASP A 116 -12.69 11.52 2.41
C ASP A 116 -13.60 10.84 3.47
N TRP A 117 -13.09 10.47 4.65
CA TRP A 117 -13.90 9.85 5.70
C TRP A 117 -14.83 10.86 6.39
N LYS A 118 -15.96 10.39 6.95
CA LYS A 118 -16.88 11.26 7.71
C LYS A 118 -16.30 11.63 9.09
N SER A 119 -15.75 10.64 9.79
CA SER A 119 -15.06 10.80 11.06
C SER A 119 -14.36 9.48 11.42
N LEU A 120 -13.16 9.47 12.03
CA LEU A 120 -12.26 10.63 12.17
C LEU A 120 -11.67 10.96 10.78
N VAL A 121 -11.66 12.23 10.39
CA VAL A 121 -11.01 12.64 9.13
C VAL A 121 -9.51 12.56 9.31
N ASP A 122 -8.82 11.80 8.45
CA ASP A 122 -7.38 11.55 8.54
C ASP A 122 -6.68 11.95 7.23
N THR A 123 -6.29 13.23 7.13
CA THR A 123 -5.78 13.80 5.87
C THR A 123 -4.39 13.29 5.47
N PRO A 124 -3.49 12.88 6.37
CA PRO A 124 -2.26 12.17 5.98
C PRO A 124 -2.49 10.79 5.37
N HIS A 125 -3.63 10.16 5.62
CA HIS A 125 -3.79 8.73 5.41
C HIS A 125 -4.14 8.34 3.97
N LEU A 126 -3.36 7.42 3.38
CA LEU A 126 -3.63 6.81 2.08
C LEU A 126 -3.65 5.29 2.18
N TYR A 127 -4.63 4.64 1.52
CA TYR A 127 -4.83 3.19 1.65
C TYR A 127 -5.33 2.52 0.37
N ILE A 128 -5.20 1.19 0.32
CA ILE A 128 -5.75 0.37 -0.76
C ILE A 128 -7.24 0.11 -0.51
N SER A 129 -8.10 0.70 -1.34
CA SER A 129 -9.56 0.59 -1.22
C SER A 129 -10.14 -0.80 -1.49
N LYS A 130 -9.38 -1.72 -2.11
CA LYS A 130 -9.82 -3.11 -2.36
C LYS A 130 -10.36 -3.79 -1.10
N TRP A 131 -9.80 -3.47 0.06
CA TRP A 131 -10.19 -4.05 1.34
C TRP A 131 -11.16 -3.20 2.16
N GLY A 132 -11.64 -2.08 1.61
CA GLY A 132 -12.55 -1.15 2.27
C GLY A 132 -11.81 -0.06 3.06
N SER A 133 -12.56 0.91 3.57
CA SER A 133 -12.08 1.97 4.47
C SER A 133 -11.84 1.49 5.92
N THR A 134 -12.24 0.26 6.24
CA THR A 134 -12.00 -0.39 7.54
C THR A 134 -11.33 -1.74 7.34
N THR A 135 -10.81 -2.35 8.42
CA THR A 135 -10.17 -3.67 8.33
C THR A 135 -11.16 -4.84 8.39
N THR A 136 -12.47 -4.59 8.38
CA THR A 136 -13.51 -5.63 8.52
C THR A 136 -13.37 -6.74 7.48
N LYS A 137 -13.15 -6.40 6.20
CA LYS A 137 -12.98 -7.40 5.14
C LYS A 137 -11.70 -8.23 5.31
N LEU A 138 -10.63 -7.60 5.80
CA LEU A 138 -9.35 -8.28 6.05
C LEU A 138 -9.48 -9.25 7.22
N LYS A 139 -10.03 -8.81 8.34
CA LYS A 139 -10.30 -9.64 9.52
C LYS A 139 -11.19 -10.82 9.18
N ARG A 140 -12.31 -10.58 8.49
CA ARG A 140 -13.24 -11.66 8.09
C ARG A 140 -12.57 -12.71 7.18
N LYS A 141 -11.67 -12.28 6.29
CA LYS A 141 -11.08 -13.17 5.29
C LYS A 141 -9.82 -13.89 5.79
N TYR A 142 -9.00 -13.22 6.60
CA TYR A 142 -7.66 -13.70 6.95
C TYR A 142 -7.48 -13.90 8.45
N GLY A 143 -8.38 -13.40 9.30
CA GLY A 143 -8.23 -13.40 10.76
C GLY A 143 -7.17 -12.40 11.23
N THR A 144 -5.90 -12.66 10.92
CA THR A 144 -4.74 -11.90 11.39
C THR A 144 -3.93 -11.29 10.24
N PRO A 145 -3.17 -10.21 10.50
CA PRO A 145 -2.20 -9.68 9.53
C PRO A 145 -1.13 -10.68 9.10
N MET A 146 -0.79 -11.65 9.96
CA MET A 146 0.20 -12.70 9.67
C MET A 146 -0.27 -13.61 8.54
N ILE A 147 -1.47 -14.18 8.66
CA ILE A 147 -2.09 -15.01 7.61
C ILE A 147 -2.27 -14.20 6.31
N PHE A 148 -2.63 -12.92 6.42
CA PHE A 148 -2.71 -12.06 5.24
C PHE A 148 -1.35 -11.90 4.55
N LYS A 149 -0.26 -11.74 5.30
CA LYS A 149 1.10 -11.55 4.79
C LYS A 149 1.62 -12.78 4.04
N GLU A 150 1.21 -13.97 4.43
CA GLU A 150 1.53 -15.21 3.71
C GLU A 150 1.03 -15.18 2.26
N THR A 151 -0.10 -14.51 2.00
CA THR A 151 -0.68 -14.39 0.65
C THR A 151 0.08 -13.43 -0.28
N TRP A 152 1.09 -12.72 0.22
CA TRP A 152 1.85 -11.73 -0.55
C TRP A 152 2.89 -12.39 -1.45
N LYS A 153 3.11 -13.70 -1.33
CA LYS A 153 4.01 -14.48 -2.17
C LYS A 153 3.25 -15.64 -2.80
N ALA A 154 3.68 -16.03 -3.98
CA ALA A 154 3.24 -17.25 -4.65
C ALA A 154 4.45 -17.93 -5.30
N LYS A 155 4.36 -19.25 -5.50
CA LYS A 155 5.31 -20.01 -6.31
C LYS A 155 4.74 -20.21 -7.71
N VAL A 156 5.60 -20.08 -8.72
CA VAL A 156 5.27 -20.49 -10.09
C VAL A 156 5.21 -22.02 -10.15
N LYS A 157 4.11 -22.57 -10.65
CA LYS A 157 3.90 -24.01 -10.82
C LYS A 157 3.57 -24.33 -12.27
N ARG A 158 4.62 -24.43 -13.09
CA ARG A 158 4.54 -24.80 -14.50
C ARG A 158 5.91 -25.33 -14.93
N PRO A 159 6.04 -26.57 -15.45
CA PRO A 159 7.34 -27.19 -15.74
C PRO A 159 8.26 -26.32 -16.59
N VAL A 160 7.73 -25.74 -17.68
CA VAL A 160 8.48 -24.85 -18.59
C VAL A 160 8.61 -23.40 -18.10
N GLY A 161 8.26 -23.13 -16.84
CA GLY A 161 8.17 -21.79 -16.28
C GLY A 161 6.98 -20.96 -16.79
N LEU A 162 6.97 -19.68 -16.44
CA LEU A 162 5.89 -18.75 -16.76
C LEU A 162 6.42 -17.41 -17.27
N ILE A 163 5.66 -16.79 -18.17
CA ILE A 163 5.98 -15.48 -18.72
C ILE A 163 5.45 -14.39 -17.78
N LEU A 164 6.33 -13.44 -17.44
CA LEU A 164 6.01 -12.16 -16.81
C LEU A 164 5.89 -11.08 -17.90
N TRP A 165 4.66 -10.73 -18.27
CA TRP A 165 4.38 -9.70 -19.26
C TRP A 165 4.45 -8.32 -18.62
N GLN A 166 5.28 -7.39 -19.11
CA GLN A 166 5.31 -6.03 -18.55
C GLN A 166 4.06 -5.24 -18.94
N ASP A 167 3.58 -5.47 -20.16
CA ASP A 167 2.33 -4.92 -20.69
C ASP A 167 1.54 -6.05 -21.35
N ILE A 168 0.27 -6.21 -20.95
CA ILE A 168 -0.62 -7.25 -21.50
C ILE A 168 -1.00 -6.92 -22.96
N LYS A 169 -1.01 -5.64 -23.35
CA LYS A 169 -1.33 -5.20 -24.71
C LYS A 169 -0.11 -5.29 -25.63
N LYS A 170 1.08 -4.98 -25.11
CA LYS A 170 2.33 -4.99 -25.88
C LYS A 170 3.12 -6.26 -25.61
N LYS A 171 2.79 -7.32 -26.36
CA LYS A 171 3.35 -8.68 -26.22
C LYS A 171 4.87 -8.82 -26.49
N LYS A 172 5.62 -7.73 -26.66
CA LYS A 172 7.05 -7.78 -27.02
C LYS A 172 8.01 -7.63 -25.84
N GLN A 173 7.53 -7.21 -24.66
CA GLN A 173 8.39 -7.03 -23.48
C GLN A 173 7.98 -7.97 -22.34
N TYR A 174 8.77 -9.03 -22.16
CA TYR A 174 8.50 -10.04 -21.14
C TYR A 174 9.78 -10.65 -20.56
N PHE A 175 9.63 -11.30 -19.41
CA PHE A 175 10.68 -12.10 -18.79
C PHE A 175 10.18 -13.52 -18.52
N ARG A 176 11.07 -14.51 -18.53
CA ARG A 176 10.75 -15.86 -18.07
C ARG A 176 11.04 -16.00 -16.59
N VAL A 177 10.13 -16.65 -15.88
CA VAL A 177 10.29 -17.00 -14.47
C VAL A 177 10.20 -18.51 -14.35
N ALA A 178 11.26 -19.10 -13.79
CA ALA A 178 11.42 -20.55 -13.68
C ALA A 178 10.30 -21.21 -12.84
N ASN A 179 10.10 -22.50 -13.05
CA ASN A 179 9.27 -23.32 -12.17
C ASN A 179 9.76 -23.22 -10.72
N ASN A 180 8.85 -23.31 -9.75
CA ASN A 180 9.08 -23.16 -8.31
C ASN A 180 9.63 -21.80 -7.84
N ALA A 181 9.95 -20.87 -8.73
CA ALA A 181 10.41 -19.55 -8.34
C ALA A 181 9.31 -18.79 -7.57
N SER A 182 9.70 -18.12 -6.48
CA SER A 182 8.82 -17.25 -5.72
C SER A 182 8.69 -15.87 -6.38
N VAL A 183 7.45 -15.37 -6.43
CA VAL A 183 7.08 -14.01 -6.88
C VAL A 183 6.27 -13.31 -5.79
N LYS A 184 6.36 -11.98 -5.71
CA LYS A 184 5.49 -11.18 -4.85
C LYS A 184 4.19 -10.89 -5.58
N VAL A 185 3.05 -11.13 -4.95
CA VAL A 185 1.72 -10.90 -5.52
C VAL A 185 1.25 -9.48 -5.16
N LEU A 186 1.04 -8.64 -6.16
CA LEU A 186 0.42 -7.33 -5.97
C LEU A 186 -1.10 -7.51 -5.92
N PHE A 187 -1.68 -8.17 -6.92
CA PHE A 187 -3.08 -8.56 -6.84
C PHE A 187 -3.40 -9.72 -7.78
N ARG A 188 -4.37 -10.52 -7.40
CA ARG A 188 -5.06 -11.47 -8.30
C ARG A 188 -6.33 -10.79 -8.82
N SER A 189 -6.51 -10.76 -10.14
CA SER A 189 -7.75 -10.27 -10.74
C SER A 189 -8.88 -11.26 -10.46
N SER A 190 -10.06 -10.77 -10.06
CA SER A 190 -11.26 -11.60 -9.92
C SER A 190 -11.79 -12.00 -11.30
N ILE A 191 -11.80 -11.07 -12.25
CA ILE A 191 -12.45 -11.23 -13.57
C ILE A 191 -11.49 -11.59 -14.70
N LYS A 192 -10.19 -11.26 -14.60
CA LYS A 192 -9.21 -11.53 -15.67
C LYS A 192 -8.38 -12.77 -15.33
N TRP A 193 -7.77 -13.37 -16.35
CA TRP A 193 -6.92 -14.55 -16.24
C TRP A 193 -5.60 -14.31 -15.48
N TYR A 194 -5.22 -13.06 -15.26
CA TYR A 194 -3.91 -12.70 -14.74
C TYR A 194 -3.90 -12.28 -13.26
N ALA A 195 -2.72 -12.37 -12.66
CA ALA A 195 -2.32 -11.65 -11.47
C ALA A 195 -1.23 -10.63 -11.84
N LYS A 196 -1.19 -9.50 -11.14
CA LYS A 196 -0.04 -8.59 -11.19
C LYS A 196 0.94 -9.00 -10.11
N VAL A 197 2.20 -9.15 -10.48
CA VAL A 197 3.27 -9.67 -9.62
C VAL A 197 4.56 -8.88 -9.79
N GLU A 198 5.47 -9.05 -8.86
CA GLU A 198 6.85 -8.54 -8.90
C GLU A 198 7.83 -9.72 -8.75
N LYS A 199 8.88 -9.72 -9.60
CA LYS A 199 10.03 -10.61 -9.49
C LYS A 199 11.30 -9.81 -9.73
N ASN A 200 12.20 -9.77 -8.74
CA ASN A 200 13.51 -9.10 -8.83
C ASN A 200 13.39 -7.66 -9.38
N GLY A 201 12.49 -6.86 -8.80
CA GLY A 201 12.23 -5.47 -9.22
C GLY A 201 11.39 -5.32 -10.50
N LYS A 202 11.19 -6.39 -11.28
CA LYS A 202 10.37 -6.37 -12.49
C LYS A 202 8.91 -6.61 -12.14
N ILE A 203 8.04 -5.68 -12.53
CA ILE A 203 6.60 -5.74 -12.26
C ILE A 203 5.87 -6.01 -13.57
N GLY A 204 4.92 -6.93 -13.52
CA GLY A 204 4.16 -7.32 -14.69
C GLY A 204 3.00 -8.25 -14.34
N TYR A 205 2.53 -8.96 -15.36
CA TYR A 205 1.35 -9.78 -15.33
C TYR A 205 1.70 -11.24 -15.64
N MET A 206 1.15 -12.15 -14.86
CA MET A 206 1.33 -13.59 -14.98
C MET A 206 -0.02 -14.29 -14.97
N ASN A 207 -0.11 -15.46 -15.60
CA ASN A 207 -1.34 -16.25 -15.55
C ASN A 207 -1.56 -16.77 -14.12
N LYS A 208 -2.67 -16.36 -13.50
CA LYS A 208 -2.94 -16.63 -12.08
C LYS A 208 -3.17 -18.11 -11.77
N LYS A 209 -3.52 -18.92 -12.79
CA LYS A 209 -3.72 -20.38 -12.66
C LYS A 209 -2.45 -21.11 -12.24
N TYR A 210 -1.28 -20.60 -12.60
CA TYR A 210 0.01 -21.22 -12.31
C TYR A 210 0.73 -20.59 -11.11
N LEU A 211 0.01 -19.80 -10.30
CA LEU A 211 0.54 -19.17 -9.10
C LEU A 211 -0.14 -19.80 -7.89
N VAL A 212 0.62 -20.59 -7.14
CA VAL A 212 0.19 -21.22 -5.88
C VAL A 212 0.73 -20.40 -4.73
#